data_AF-A0A2Z4V4N4-F1
#
_entry.id   AF-A0A2Z4V4N4-F1
#
_cell.length_a   1.000
_cell.length_b   1.000
_cell.length_c   1.000
_cell.angle_alpha   90.00
_cell.angle_beta   90.00
_cell.angle_gamma   90.00
#
_symmetry.space_group_name_H-M   'P 1'
#
loop_
_entity.id
_entity.type
_entity.pdbx_description
1 polymer ?
#
loop_
_entity_poly.entity_id
_entity_poly.type
_entity_poly.pdbx_seq_one_letter_code
_entity_poly.pdbx_strand_id
1 'polypeptide(L)'
;MSIELDYPEFPYEDSPGWITWAQKPWNGVLVMVDGIPFKAGDKVTFDVSVYGDSTGQTLAAWTRGVVDVPADITSVGYTIPWDGVLDAITEGFISAFYTLDPVGGGEPTTSQEGMVWYSLRRPDGTVCGPDD
;
A
#
# COMPACT_ATOMS: atom_id res chain seq x y z
N MET A 1 1.35 15.58 22.32
CA MET A 1 1.73 14.15 22.36
C MET A 1 1.96 13.74 20.93
N SER A 2 3.15 13.22 20.59
CA SER A 2 3.42 12.60 19.29
C SER A 2 2.70 11.24 19.25
N ILE A 3 1.90 10.99 18.22
CA ILE A 3 1.31 9.67 17.98
C ILE A 3 2.42 8.79 17.41
N GLU A 4 2.66 7.65 18.01
CA GLU A 4 3.52 6.63 17.41
C GLU A 4 2.73 5.98 16.27
N LEU A 5 3.22 6.14 15.05
CA LEU A 5 2.59 5.56 13.85
C LEU A 5 3.12 4.15 13.65
N ASP A 6 2.21 3.21 13.38
CA ASP A 6 2.56 1.85 12.98
C ASP A 6 2.91 1.79 11.49
N TYR A 7 3.35 0.65 10.98
CA TYR A 7 3.58 0.45 9.55
C TYR A 7 2.26 0.14 8.81
N PRO A 8 2.14 0.52 7.53
CA PRO A 8 1.01 0.09 6.71
C PRO A 8 1.11 -1.41 6.41
N GLU A 9 -0.05 -2.07 6.38
CA GLU A 9 -0.21 -3.51 6.17
C GLU A 9 -0.96 -3.82 4.87
N PHE A 10 -0.78 -5.03 4.37
CA PHE A 10 -1.46 -5.57 3.19
C PHE A 10 -2.41 -6.70 3.63
N PRO A 11 -3.66 -6.39 4.00
CA PRO A 11 -4.54 -7.34 4.71
C PRO A 11 -4.94 -8.58 3.90
N TYR A 12 -4.69 -8.58 2.59
CA TYR A 12 -5.00 -9.69 1.70
C TYR A 12 -3.77 -10.48 1.23
N GLU A 13 -2.60 -10.21 1.81
CA GLU A 13 -1.41 -11.01 1.53
C GLU A 13 -1.60 -12.47 1.95
N ASP A 14 -1.09 -13.38 1.13
CA ASP A 14 -0.86 -14.76 1.55
C ASP A 14 0.31 -14.80 2.52
N SER A 15 0.12 -15.54 3.62
CA SER A 15 1.16 -15.69 4.61
C SER A 15 2.34 -16.54 4.06
N PRO A 16 3.60 -16.10 4.21
CA PRO A 16 4.03 -14.83 4.82
C PRO A 16 4.39 -13.76 3.77
N GLY A 17 3.58 -12.70 3.64
CA GLY A 17 3.98 -11.47 2.95
C GLY A 17 3.91 -11.47 1.41
N TRP A 18 2.94 -12.15 0.79
CA TRP A 18 2.80 -12.18 -0.68
C TRP A 18 1.44 -11.72 -1.20
N ILE A 19 1.43 -10.77 -2.12
CA ILE A 19 0.32 -10.54 -3.04
C ILE A 19 0.61 -11.31 -4.32
N THR A 20 -0.23 -12.29 -4.64
CA THR A 20 -0.10 -13.10 -5.85
C THR A 20 -1.25 -12.87 -6.81
N TRP A 21 -1.17 -13.49 -7.99
CA TRP A 21 -2.29 -13.58 -8.94
C TRP A 21 -3.60 -14.10 -8.31
N ALA A 22 -3.53 -14.91 -7.25
CA ALA A 22 -4.71 -15.47 -6.59
C ALA A 22 -5.58 -14.39 -5.93
N GLN A 23 -4.95 -13.31 -5.45
CA GLN A 23 -5.61 -12.13 -4.88
C GLN A 23 -6.25 -11.22 -5.93
N LYS A 24 -6.03 -11.49 -7.23
CA LYS A 24 -6.53 -10.68 -8.34
C LYS A 24 -6.16 -9.19 -8.22
N PRO A 25 -4.85 -8.86 -8.18
CA PRO A 25 -4.36 -7.50 -7.98
C PRO A 25 -4.80 -6.51 -9.05
N TRP A 26 -5.34 -6.97 -10.18
CA TRP A 26 -5.98 -6.13 -11.18
C TRP A 26 -7.27 -5.44 -10.70
N ASN A 27 -7.85 -5.86 -9.57
CA ASN A 27 -8.91 -5.11 -8.89
C ASN A 27 -8.35 -4.03 -7.93
N GLY A 28 -7.04 -3.85 -7.91
CA GLY A 28 -6.30 -3.03 -6.97
C GLY A 28 -5.87 -3.80 -5.72
N VAL A 29 -4.80 -3.32 -5.09
CA VAL A 29 -4.26 -3.89 -3.86
C VAL A 29 -4.53 -2.92 -2.73
N LEU A 30 -5.23 -3.38 -1.69
CA LEU A 30 -5.49 -2.57 -0.51
C LEU A 30 -4.24 -2.51 0.36
N VAL A 31 -3.79 -1.30 0.66
CA VAL A 31 -2.89 -1.00 1.77
C VAL A 31 -3.70 -0.35 2.88
N MET A 32 -3.52 -0.80 4.11
CA MET A 32 -4.32 -0.37 5.26
C MET A 32 -3.42 -0.03 6.44
N VAL A 33 -3.83 0.95 7.22
CA VAL A 33 -3.28 1.24 8.54
C VAL A 33 -4.41 0.99 9.52
N ASP A 34 -4.17 0.17 10.55
CA ASP A 34 -5.15 -0.17 11.58
C ASP A 34 -4.62 0.19 12.98
N GLY A 35 -5.53 0.32 13.95
CA GLY A 35 -5.19 0.59 15.35
C GLY A 35 -4.75 2.03 15.67
N ILE A 36 -4.73 2.94 14.69
CA ILE A 36 -4.33 4.35 14.89
C ILE A 36 -5.57 5.23 15.10
N PRO A 37 -5.68 5.98 16.21
CA PRO A 37 -6.87 6.76 16.52
C PRO A 37 -6.92 8.10 15.74
N PHE A 38 -7.26 8.04 14.46
CA PHE A 38 -7.43 9.20 13.59
C PHE A 38 -8.63 10.06 14.01
N LYS A 39 -8.51 11.37 13.75
CA LYS A 39 -9.56 12.38 14.00
C LYS A 39 -10.25 12.83 12.73
N ALA A 40 -11.52 13.17 12.86
CA ALA A 40 -12.26 13.82 11.78
C ALA A 40 -11.54 15.08 11.28
N GLY A 41 -11.23 15.13 9.99
CA GLY A 41 -10.48 16.18 9.34
C GLY A 41 -8.98 15.94 9.23
N ASP A 42 -8.45 14.87 9.81
CA ASP A 42 -7.07 14.43 9.53
C ASP A 42 -6.94 14.08 8.05
N LYS A 43 -5.73 14.24 7.51
CA LYS A 43 -5.40 13.80 6.16
C LYS A 43 -4.29 12.75 6.23
N VAL A 44 -4.51 11.62 5.59
CA VAL A 44 -3.54 10.53 5.49
C VAL A 44 -3.10 10.42 4.05
N THR A 45 -1.80 10.59 3.81
CA THR A 45 -1.19 10.44 2.49
C THR A 45 -0.43 9.13 2.44
N PHE A 46 -0.79 8.23 1.54
CA PHE A 46 -0.03 7.02 1.24
C PHE A 46 0.92 7.27 0.08
N ASP A 47 2.19 6.97 0.28
CA ASP A 47 3.21 6.97 -0.76
C ASP A 47 3.61 5.52 -1.02
N VAL A 48 3.36 5.06 -2.26
CA VAL A 48 3.51 3.66 -2.65
C VAL A 48 4.49 3.55 -3.81
N SER A 49 5.48 2.69 -3.65
CA SER A 49 6.50 2.39 -4.64
C SER A 49 6.44 0.92 -5.03
N VAL A 50 6.52 0.66 -6.33
CA VAL A 50 6.53 -0.69 -6.89
C VAL A 50 7.90 -0.94 -7.49
N TYR A 51 8.58 -1.99 -7.05
CA TYR A 51 9.95 -2.31 -7.45
C TYR A 51 9.99 -3.61 -8.24
N GLY A 52 10.65 -3.59 -9.40
CA GLY A 52 10.73 -4.74 -10.32
C GLY A 52 11.86 -5.72 -10.04
N ASP A 53 12.58 -5.56 -8.92
CA ASP A 53 13.62 -6.48 -8.50
C ASP A 53 13.48 -6.79 -7.00
N SER A 54 14.08 -7.90 -6.57
CA SER A 54 14.06 -8.36 -5.18
C SER A 54 14.99 -7.55 -4.25
N THR A 55 15.67 -6.53 -4.77
CA THR A 55 16.64 -5.71 -4.03
C THR A 55 16.16 -4.28 -3.77
N GLY A 56 15.05 -3.86 -4.37
CA GLY A 56 14.46 -2.53 -4.19
C GLY A 56 15.14 -1.42 -4.95
N GLN A 57 15.98 -1.76 -5.92
CA GLN A 57 16.82 -0.75 -6.59
C GLN A 57 16.16 -0.21 -7.86
N THR A 58 15.31 -0.99 -8.51
CA THR A 58 14.63 -0.61 -9.75
C THR A 58 13.18 -0.25 -9.46
N LEU A 59 12.94 1.03 -9.19
CA LEU A 59 11.58 1.58 -9.13
C LEU A 59 10.92 1.46 -10.51
N ALA A 60 9.82 0.71 -10.57
CA ALA A 60 9.05 0.50 -11.78
C ALA A 60 7.88 1.48 -11.89
N ALA A 61 7.20 1.72 -10.77
CA ALA A 61 6.11 2.69 -10.69
C ALA A 61 6.00 3.29 -9.29
N TRP A 62 5.34 4.43 -9.20
CA TRP A 62 5.04 5.11 -7.95
C TRP A 62 3.65 5.75 -8.04
N THR A 63 2.94 5.74 -6.92
CA THR A 63 1.64 6.40 -6.79
C THR A 63 1.48 7.00 -5.41
N ARG A 64 0.59 8.00 -5.33
CA ARG A 64 0.23 8.66 -4.08
C ARG A 64 -1.28 8.71 -3.93
N GLY A 65 -1.76 8.20 -2.81
CA GLY A 65 -3.16 8.26 -2.39
C GLY A 65 -3.34 9.26 -1.26
N VAL A 66 -4.40 10.08 -1.31
CA VAL A 66 -4.76 10.96 -0.20
C VAL A 66 -6.13 10.57 0.30
N VAL A 67 -6.24 10.33 1.60
CA VAL A 67 -7.49 9.97 2.28
C VAL A 67 -7.80 11.04 3.31
N ASP A 68 -8.90 11.76 3.09
CA ASP A 68 -9.45 12.66 4.11
C ASP A 68 -10.28 11.84 5.11
N VAL A 69 -10.00 11.99 6.41
CA VAL A 69 -10.66 11.25 7.48
C VAL A 69 -12.00 11.92 7.81
N PRO A 70 -13.16 11.30 7.49
CA PRO A 70 -14.45 11.99 7.58
C PRO A 70 -15.02 11.99 9.02
N ALA A 71 -14.56 11.08 9.86
CA ALA A 71 -15.01 10.88 11.23
C ALA A 71 -13.87 10.28 12.05
N ASP A 72 -13.96 10.33 13.39
CA ASP A 72 -13.01 9.63 14.26
C ASP A 72 -13.08 8.12 13.97
N ILE A 73 -11.98 7.54 13.52
CA ILE A 73 -11.85 6.14 13.09
C ILE A 73 -10.49 5.59 13.53
N THR A 74 -10.36 4.27 13.52
CA THR A 74 -9.11 3.58 13.91
C THR A 74 -8.35 3.00 12.72
N SER A 75 -8.93 3.07 11.53
CA SER A 75 -8.40 2.40 10.35
C SER A 75 -8.63 3.24 9.11
N VAL A 76 -7.61 3.33 8.25
CA VAL A 76 -7.66 4.04 6.96
C VAL A 76 -6.98 3.16 5.93
N GLY A 77 -7.51 3.14 4.71
CA GLY A 77 -6.93 2.36 3.62
C GLY A 77 -6.91 3.12 2.31
N TYR A 78 -5.97 2.74 1.47
CA TYR A 78 -5.82 3.20 0.09
C TYR A 78 -5.72 2.00 -0.83
N THR A 79 -6.47 2.02 -1.93
CA THR A 79 -6.37 0.98 -2.96
C THR A 79 -5.37 1.40 -4.02
N ILE A 80 -4.25 0.69 -4.07
CA ILE A 80 -3.22 0.86 -5.09
C ILE A 80 -3.84 0.47 -6.44
N PRO A 81 -3.86 1.38 -7.43
CA PRO A 81 -4.47 1.11 -8.72
C PRO A 81 -3.69 0.05 -9.50
N TRP A 82 -4.40 -0.67 -10.36
CA TRP A 82 -3.78 -1.60 -11.29
C TRP A 82 -3.01 -0.87 -12.39
N ASP A 83 -3.74 -0.08 -13.18
CA ASP A 83 -3.24 0.56 -14.39
C ASP A 83 -2.11 1.55 -14.10
N GLY A 84 -0.98 1.37 -14.77
CA GLY A 84 0.22 2.19 -14.65
C GLY A 84 0.98 2.05 -13.32
N VAL A 85 0.59 1.14 -12.44
CA VAL A 85 1.23 0.94 -11.13
C VAL A 85 1.52 -0.53 -10.85
N LEU A 86 0.50 -1.36 -10.66
CA LEU A 86 0.69 -2.80 -10.37
C LEU A 86 0.94 -3.62 -11.63
N ASP A 87 0.49 -3.14 -12.79
CA ASP A 87 0.78 -3.73 -14.11
C ASP A 87 2.19 -3.41 -14.62
N ALA A 88 2.91 -2.49 -13.95
CA ALA A 88 4.26 -2.08 -14.33
C ALA A 88 5.30 -3.19 -14.14
N ILE A 89 5.00 -4.20 -13.31
CA ILE A 89 5.87 -5.34 -13.05
C ILE A 89 5.09 -6.65 -13.09
N THR A 90 5.80 -7.73 -13.40
CA THR A 90 5.27 -9.09 -13.27
C THR A 90 5.59 -9.70 -11.91
N GLU A 91 6.72 -9.33 -11.31
CA GLU A 91 7.22 -9.85 -10.05
C GLU A 91 8.16 -8.83 -9.41
N GLY A 92 8.17 -8.78 -8.08
CA GLY A 92 8.95 -7.82 -7.31
C GLY A 92 8.35 -7.62 -5.93
N PHE A 93 8.31 -6.38 -5.45
CA PHE A 93 7.61 -6.05 -4.21
C PHE A 93 7.02 -4.65 -4.24
N ILE A 94 6.07 -4.43 -3.35
CA ILE A 94 5.39 -3.17 -3.12
C ILE A 94 5.86 -2.66 -1.76
N SER A 95 6.31 -1.41 -1.72
CA SER A 95 6.60 -0.71 -0.47
C SER A 95 5.65 0.47 -0.31
N ALA A 96 5.22 0.69 0.93
CA ALA A 96 4.32 1.77 1.28
C ALA A 96 4.73 2.38 2.61
N PHE A 97 4.61 3.69 2.72
CA PHE A 97 4.55 4.40 3.99
C PHE A 97 3.42 5.40 3.92
N TYR A 98 3.01 5.93 5.07
CA TYR A 98 2.00 6.98 5.11
C TYR A 98 2.44 8.16 5.97
N THR A 99 1.99 9.34 5.57
CA THR A 99 2.14 10.57 6.32
C THR A 99 0.78 11.01 6.83
N LEU A 100 0.68 11.21 8.15
CA LEU A 100 -0.47 11.79 8.83
C LEU A 100 -0.27 13.30 8.97
N ASP A 101 -1.16 14.07 8.35
CA ASP A 101 -1.33 15.50 8.54
C ASP A 101 -2.50 15.74 9.53
N PRO A 102 -2.22 16.07 10.81
CA PRO A 102 -3.26 16.18 11.81
C PRO A 102 -4.13 17.43 11.62
N VAL A 103 -5.45 17.27 11.85
CA VAL A 103 -6.41 18.37 11.89
C VAL A 103 -6.01 19.37 12.99
N GLY A 104 -6.02 20.66 12.66
CA GLY A 104 -5.68 21.71 13.62
C GLY A 104 -4.22 22.17 13.60
N GLY A 105 -3.40 21.70 12.66
CA GLY A 105 -2.12 22.33 12.32
C GLY A 105 -0.91 21.85 13.12
N GLY A 106 -0.88 20.57 13.50
CA GLY A 106 0.32 19.92 14.01
C GLY A 106 1.35 19.60 12.91
N GLU A 107 2.57 19.24 13.30
CA GLU A 107 3.57 18.77 12.35
C GLU A 107 3.17 17.42 11.74
N PRO A 108 3.31 17.26 10.42
CA PRO A 108 3.09 15.97 9.76
C PRO A 108 4.03 14.91 10.33
N THR A 109 3.49 13.71 10.58
CA THR A 109 4.27 12.57 11.06
C THR A 109 4.23 11.45 10.02
N THR A 110 5.38 10.83 9.73
CA THR A 110 5.48 9.75 8.74
C THR A 110 5.75 8.42 9.44
N SER A 111 5.08 7.37 8.97
CA SER A 111 5.21 6.01 9.47
C SER A 111 6.56 5.38 9.12
N GLN A 112 6.80 4.19 9.67
CA GLN A 112 7.76 3.26 9.08
C GLN A 112 7.21 2.68 7.77
N GLU A 113 8.09 2.06 6.99
CA GLU A 113 7.75 1.41 5.72
C GLU A 113 7.18 0.01 5.96
N GLY A 114 6.05 -0.29 5.32
CA GLY A 114 5.51 -1.63 5.14
C GLY A 114 5.86 -2.16 3.76
N MET A 115 6.15 -3.46 3.66
CA MET A 115 6.56 -4.11 2.41
C MET A 115 5.83 -5.43 2.22
N VAL A 116 5.48 -5.74 0.97
CA VAL A 116 4.92 -7.03 0.59
C VAL A 116 5.49 -7.50 -0.75
N TRP A 117 5.79 -8.79 -0.86
CA TRP A 117 6.18 -9.39 -2.13
C TRP A 117 5.00 -9.42 -3.10
N TYR A 118 5.30 -9.31 -4.38
CA TYR A 118 4.30 -9.23 -5.43
C TYR A 118 4.67 -10.16 -6.59
N SER A 119 3.72 -10.99 -7.04
CA SER A 119 3.94 -11.83 -8.21
C SER A 119 2.66 -12.17 -8.95
N LEU A 120 2.64 -11.86 -10.24
CA LEU A 120 1.59 -12.28 -11.18
C LEU A 120 1.86 -13.66 -11.80
N ARG A 121 3.01 -14.28 -11.51
CA ARG A 121 3.37 -15.57 -12.08
C ARG A 121 2.68 -16.70 -11.34
N ARG A 122 2.08 -17.60 -12.10
CA ARG A 122 1.66 -18.93 -11.64
C ARG A 122 2.86 -19.86 -11.48
N PRO A 123 2.72 -20.95 -10.72
CA PRO A 123 3.74 -22.00 -10.63
C PRO A 123 4.11 -22.63 -11.99
N ASP A 124 3.21 -22.57 -12.98
CA ASP A 124 3.45 -23.04 -14.35
C ASP A 124 4.19 -22.03 -15.24
N GLY A 125 4.49 -20.84 -14.72
CA GLY A 125 5.20 -19.76 -15.42
C GLY A 125 4.31 -18.79 -16.19
N THR A 126 3.00 -19.03 -16.26
CA THR A 126 2.03 -18.13 -16.90
C THR A 126 1.88 -16.85 -16.09
N VAL A 127 1.79 -15.70 -16.77
CA VAL A 127 1.54 -14.40 -16.14
C VAL A 127 0.05 -14.13 -16.16
N CYS A 128 -0.53 -13.81 -15.01
CA CYS A 128 -1.94 -13.46 -14.91
C CYS A 128 -2.21 -11.98 -15.10
N GLY A 129 -3.42 -11.65 -15.59
CA GLY A 129 -3.91 -10.29 -15.76
C GLY A 129 -5.43 -10.18 -15.65
N PRO A 130 -6.00 -8.99 -15.91
CA PRO A 130 -7.44 -8.73 -15.79
C PRO A 130 -8.33 -9.59 -16.70
N ASP A 131 -7.76 -10.20 -17.74
CA ASP A 131 -8.47 -11.07 -18.69
C ASP A 131 -8.57 -12.55 -18.22
N ASP A 132 -8.01 -12.91 -17.05
CA ASP A 132 -8.02 -14.27 -16.47
C ASP A 132 -9.15 -14.57 -15.47
#